data_AF-A0A172Y4C7-F1
#
_entry.id   AF-A0A172Y4C7-F1
#
_cell.length_a   1.000
_cell.length_b   1.000
_cell.length_c   1.000
_cell.angle_alpha   90.00
_cell.angle_beta   90.00
_cell.angle_gamma   90.00
#
_symmetry.space_group_name_H-M   'P 1'
#
loop_
_entity.id
_entity.type
_entity.pdbx_description
1 polymer ?
#
loop_
_entity_poly.entity_id
_entity_poly.type
_entity_poly.pdbx_seq_one_letter_code
_entity_poly.pdbx_strand_id
1 'polypeptide(L)' 'MGQRLDHLATGLPIILSSAETLYASREAVGATGRVRQILRSHSREKAAKIMILLDYVRCPPGLSDCAQSSSASSMTTTRD' A
#
# COMPACT_ATOMS: atom_id res chain seq x y z
N MET A 1 -13.32 -9.06 10.20
CA MET A 1 -12.21 -9.21 9.22
C MET A 1 -12.68 -9.34 7.77
N GLY A 2 -13.80 -10.03 7.47
CA GLY A 2 -14.27 -10.24 6.09
C GLY A 2 -14.38 -8.97 5.24
N GLN A 3 -15.09 -7.96 5.75
CA GLN A 3 -15.31 -6.70 5.01
C GLN A 3 -14.01 -6.02 4.56
N ARG A 4 -12.94 -6.07 5.36
CA ARG A 4 -11.64 -5.49 4.98
C ARG A 4 -10.99 -6.28 3.84
N LEU A 5 -11.03 -7.60 3.91
CA LEU A 5 -10.51 -8.46 2.85
C LEU A 5 -11.30 -8.28 1.56
N ASP A 6 -12.62 -8.07 1.64
CA ASP A 6 -13.46 -7.80 0.48
C ASP A 6 -13.07 -6.50 -0.25
N HIS A 7 -12.78 -5.43 0.53
CA HIS A 7 -12.29 -4.18 -0.03
C HIS A 7 -10.91 -4.34 -0.68
N LEU A 8 -10.01 -5.11 -0.07
CA LEU A 8 -8.68 -5.38 -0.63
C LEU A 8 -8.75 -6.25 -1.88
N ALA A 9 -9.59 -7.28 -1.88
CA ALA A 9 -9.82 -8.15 -3.04
C ALA A 9 -10.39 -7.35 -4.22
N THR A 10 -11.26 -6.37 -3.94
CA THR A 10 -11.81 -5.47 -4.97
C THR A 10 -10.78 -4.45 -5.47
N GLY A 11 -9.98 -3.87 -4.57
CA GLY A 11 -9.05 -2.79 -4.90
C GLY A 11 -7.72 -3.23 -5.52
N LEU A 12 -7.17 -4.38 -5.11
CA LEU A 12 -5.87 -4.88 -5.58
C LEU A 12 -5.78 -5.03 -7.11
N PRO A 13 -6.77 -5.63 -7.80
CA PRO A 13 -6.76 -5.72 -9.27
C PRO A 13 -6.73 -4.35 -9.95
N ILE A 14 -7.40 -3.34 -9.40
CA ILE A 14 -7.44 -1.98 -9.93
C ILE A 14 -6.04 -1.34 -9.85
N ILE A 15 -5.35 -1.52 -8.72
CA ILE A 15 -3.99 -1.00 -8.53
C ILE A 15 -3.00 -1.73 -9.45
N LEU A 16 -3.17 -3.05 -9.65
CA LEU A 16 -2.36 -3.84 -10.57
C LEU A 16 -2.51 -3.34 -12.02
N SER A 17 -3.76 -3.21 -12.49
CA SER A 17 -4.05 -2.68 -13.82
C SER A 17 -3.44 -1.29 -14.04
N SER A 18 -3.49 -0.42 -13.02
CA SER A 18 -2.82 0.89 -13.06
C SER A 18 -1.30 0.77 -13.20
N ALA A 19 -0.66 -0.11 -12.42
CA ALA A 19 0.78 -0.34 -12.47
C ALA A 19 1.24 -0.83 -13.84
N GLU A 20 0.51 -1.79 -14.41
CA GLU A 20 0.76 -2.39 -15.74
C GLU A 20 0.58 -1.36 -16.85
N THR A 21 -0.52 -0.60 -16.81
CA THR A 21 -0.80 0.45 -17.81
C THR A 21 0.29 1.51 -17.79
N LEU A 22 0.67 2.03 -16.62
CA LEU A 22 1.75 3.00 -16.48
C LEU A 22 3.09 2.45 -16.98
N TYR A 23 3.37 1.17 -16.70
CA TYR A 23 4.56 0.50 -17.18
C TYR A 23 4.56 0.47 -18.71
N ALA A 24 3.51 -0.04 -19.33
CA ALA A 24 3.38 -0.14 -20.78
C ALA A 24 3.43 1.22 -21.49
N SER A 25 2.73 2.23 -20.96
CA SER A 25 2.67 3.58 -21.55
C SER A 25 4.02 4.30 -21.60
N ARG A 26 5.01 3.86 -20.81
CA ARG A 26 6.36 4.46 -20.88
C ARG A 26 7.05 4.19 -22.23
N GLU A 27 6.68 3.13 -22.95
CA GLU A 27 7.29 2.81 -24.25
C GLU A 27 6.48 3.38 -25.43
N ALA A 28 5.48 4.23 -25.16
CA ALA A 28 4.66 4.83 -26.20
C ALA A 28 5.49 5.72 -27.15
N VAL A 29 5.17 5.66 -28.45
CA VAL A 29 5.79 6.48 -29.49
C VAL A 29 5.65 7.96 -29.11
N GLY A 30 6.78 8.68 -29.04
CA GLY A 30 6.82 10.09 -28.65
C GLY A 30 7.09 10.37 -27.15
N ALA A 31 7.21 9.34 -26.30
CA ALA A 31 7.56 9.53 -24.89
C ALA A 31 9.03 10.00 -24.72
N THR A 32 9.21 11.24 -24.24
CA THR A 32 10.54 11.77 -23.89
C THR A 32 11.17 10.99 -22.75
N GLY A 33 12.51 10.99 -22.64
CA GLY A 33 13.21 10.29 -21.55
C GLY A 33 12.68 10.64 -20.16
N ARG A 34 12.29 11.91 -19.93
CA ARG A 34 11.68 12.36 -18.67
C ARG A 34 10.31 11.74 -18.43
N VAL A 35 9.44 11.73 -19.44
CA VAL A 35 8.10 11.13 -19.34
C VAL A 35 8.22 9.62 -19.07
N ARG A 36 9.14 8.93 -19.75
CA ARG A 36 9.40 7.50 -19.50
C ARG A 36 9.81 7.23 -18.05
N GLN A 37 10.68 8.07 -17.50
CA GLN A 37 11.10 7.95 -16.10
C GLN A 37 9.94 8.19 -15.13
N ILE A 38 9.11 9.22 -15.37
CA ILE A 38 7.94 9.52 -14.54
C ILE A 38 6.97 8.32 -14.53
N LEU A 39 6.61 7.80 -15.71
CA LEU A 39 5.68 6.68 -15.83
C LEU A 39 6.23 5.40 -15.17
N ARG A 40 7.53 5.11 -15.35
CA ARG A 40 8.20 4.00 -14.66
C ARG A 40 8.17 4.16 -13.15
N SER A 41 8.42 5.36 -12.63
CA SER A 41 8.39 5.64 -11.19
C SER A 41 6.99 5.47 -10.61
N HIS A 42 5.93 5.95 -11.30
CA HIS A 42 4.56 5.74 -10.85
C HIS A 42 4.16 4.27 -10.90
N SER A 43 4.54 3.52 -11.94
CA SER A 43 4.31 2.07 -12.00
C SER A 43 4.93 1.36 -10.79
N ARG A 44 6.18 1.72 -10.43
CA ARG A 44 6.86 1.19 -9.23
C ARG A 44 6.16 1.56 -7.93
N GLU A 45 5.66 2.79 -7.82
CA GLU A 45 4.89 3.24 -6.66
C GLU A 45 3.62 2.39 -6.46
N LYS A 46 2.91 2.05 -7.56
CA LYS A 46 1.74 1.17 -7.49
C LYS A 46 2.11 -0.26 -7.09
N ALA A 47 3.21 -0.81 -7.63
CA ALA A 47 3.71 -2.12 -7.24
C ALA A 47 4.09 -2.18 -5.74
N ALA A 48 4.74 -1.13 -5.22
CA ALA A 48 5.06 -1.03 -3.80
C ALA A 48 3.79 -0.99 -2.92
N LYS A 49 2.75 -0.27 -3.34
CA LYS A 49 1.45 -0.26 -2.66
C LYS A 49 0.82 -1.65 -2.59
N ILE A 50 0.88 -2.42 -3.69
CA ILE A 50 0.39 -3.81 -3.70
C ILE A 50 1.13 -4.66 -2.67
N MET A 51 2.46 -4.58 -2.62
CA MET A 51 3.27 -5.34 -1.66
C MET A 51 2.91 -4.99 -0.21
N ILE A 52 2.77 -3.70 0.10
CA ILE A 52 2.34 -3.24 1.44
C ILE A 52 0.96 -3.81 1.81
N LEU A 53 0.01 -3.85 0.86
CA LEU A 53 -1.32 -4.39 1.11
C LEU A 53 -1.30 -5.93 1.26
N LEU A 54 -0.45 -6.64 0.52
CA LEU A 54 -0.26 -8.08 0.70
C LEU A 54 0.36 -8.40 2.05
N ASP A 55 1.37 -7.64 2.46
CA ASP A 55 1.99 -7.78 3.78
C ASP A 55 0.99 -7.46 4.89
N TYR A 56 0.13 -6.45 4.68
CA TYR A 56 -0.95 -6.13 5.60
C TYR A 56 -1.89 -7.34 5.81
N VAL A 57 -2.28 -8.04 4.74
CA VAL A 57 -3.15 -9.23 4.82
C VAL A 57 -2.44 -10.43 5.46
N ARG A 58 -1.13 -10.57 5.21
CA ARG A 58 -0.31 -11.66 5.76
C ARG A 58 0.09 -11.44 7.21
N CYS A 59 0.02 -10.21 7.71
CA CYS A 59 0.37 -9.88 9.08
C CYS A 59 -0.59 -10.58 10.06
N PRO A 60 -0.09 -11.38 11.02
CA PRO A 60 -0.94 -12.01 12.02
C PRO A 60 -1.72 -10.97 12.82
N PRO A 61 -3.01 -11.21 13.13
CA PRO A 61 -3.79 -10.32 13.98
C PRO A 61 -3.11 -10.13 15.35
N GLY A 62 -3.11 -8.90 15.87
CA GLY A 62 -2.54 -8.55 17.18
C GLY A 62 -1.09 -8.02 17.16
N LEU A 63 -0.29 -8.27 16.11
CA LEU A 63 1.05 -7.70 16.00
C LEU A 63 1.05 -6.20 15.65
N SER A 64 0.02 -5.74 14.93
CA SER A 64 -0.21 -4.32 14.66
C SER A 64 -0.79 -3.57 15.87
N ASP A 65 -1.43 -4.28 16.80
CA ASP A 65 -2.14 -3.70 17.95
C ASP A 65 -1.21 -3.53 19.15
N CYS A 66 -0.29 -4.48 19.38
CA CYS A 66 0.73 -4.35 20.42
C CYS A 66 1.60 -3.10 20.22
N ALA A 67 1.96 -2.74 18.97
CA ALA A 67 2.74 -1.54 18.67
C ALA A 67 2.00 -0.22 18.94
N GLN A 68 0.66 -0.22 18.94
CA GLN A 68 -0.16 0.97 19.24
C GLN A 68 -0.61 1.03 20.70
N SER A 69 -0.63 -0.10 21.42
CA SER A 69 -0.98 -0.16 22.84
C SER A 69 0.12 0.39 23.78
N SER A 70 1.38 0.40 23.33
CA SER A 70 2.53 0.84 24.12
C SER A 70 2.61 2.35 24.36
N SER A 71 1.89 3.16 23.57
CA SER A 71 1.85 4.62 23.71
C SER A 71 0.65 5.13 24.51
N ALA A 72 -0.30 4.26 24.87
CA ALA A 72 -1.52 4.64 25.60
C ALA A 72 -1.47 4.37 27.12
N SER A 73 -0.46 3.65 27.64
CA SER A 73 -0.42 3.27 29.07
C SER A 73 0.31 4.25 30.00
N SER A 74 0.84 5.38 29.53
CA SER A 74 1.54 6.36 30.39
C SER A 74 0.71 7.60 30.75
N MET A 75 -0.59 7.45 31.00
CA MET A 75 -1.40 8.56 31.56
C MET A 75 -2.57 8.07 32.41
N THR A 76 -2.34 7.14 33.34
CA THR A 76 -3.21 6.95 34.50
C THR A 76 -2.38 6.51 35.71
N THR A 77 -1.84 7.47 36.47
CA THR A 77 -1.36 7.21 37.84
C THR A 77 -1.67 8.41 38.72
N THR A 78 -2.75 8.24 39.48
CA THR A 78 -2.98 8.57 40.90
C THR A 78 -2.12 9.65 41.58
N ARG A 79 -2.80 10.63 42.22
CA ARG A 79 -2.58 11.13 43.60
C ARG A 79 -3.55 12.30 43.84
N ASP A 80 -4.58 12.10 44.65
CA ASP A 80 -4.71 12.41 46.10
C ASP A 80 -5.62 13.64 46.26
#